data_AF-A0A1V8V7L4-F1
#
_entry.id   AF-A0A1V8V7L4-F1
#
_cell.length_a   1.000
_cell.length_b   1.000
_cell.length_c   1.000
_cell.angle_alpha   90.00
_cell.angle_beta   90.00
_cell.angle_gamma   90.00
#
_symmetry.space_group_name_H-M   'P 1'
#
loop_
_entity.id
_entity.type
_entity.pdbx_description
1 polymer ?
#
loop_
_entity_poly.entity_id
_entity_poly.type
_entity_poly.pdbx_seq_one_letter_code
_entity_poly.pdbx_strand_id
1 'polypeptide(L)'
;MHIHGHNFYVLTEGLGPWDGMTIINQANPQRRDVQLIRPNGYLVVQIDLENPGMWPFHCHVAWHASEGMNINILEQVPTIVNDLQVPATIAEGCREWWSWTNVNVVDQIDSGL
;
A
#
# COMPACT_ATOMS: atom_id res chain seq x y z
N MET A 1 -1.04 8.40 -5.29
CA MET A 1 -0.90 7.44 -4.19
C MET A 1 -2.12 6.55 -4.18
N HIS A 2 -1.90 5.24 -4.11
CA HIS A 2 -2.91 4.19 -4.09
C HIS A 2 -2.71 3.31 -2.85
N ILE A 3 -3.80 2.95 -2.17
CA ILE A 3 -3.78 1.98 -1.07
C ILE A 3 -4.57 0.72 -1.47
N HIS A 4 -4.05 -0.45 -1.08
CA HIS A 4 -4.76 -1.72 -1.16
C HIS A 4 -5.59 -1.95 0.11
N GLY A 5 -6.60 -2.82 0.03
CA GLY A 5 -7.37 -3.29 1.21
C GLY A 5 -8.30 -2.26 1.85
N HIS A 6 -8.23 -0.99 1.44
CA HIS A 6 -8.90 0.13 2.10
C HIS A 6 -9.39 1.19 1.11
N ASN A 7 -10.38 1.97 1.55
CA ASN A 7 -10.46 3.35 1.11
C ASN A 7 -9.89 4.24 2.22
N PHE A 8 -9.17 5.30 1.87
CA PHE A 8 -8.74 6.32 2.82
C PHE A 8 -9.60 7.58 2.73
N TYR A 9 -9.59 8.34 3.82
CA TYR A 9 -10.20 9.67 3.92
C TYR A 9 -9.16 10.73 3.57
N VAL A 10 -9.44 11.60 2.60
CA VAL A 10 -8.57 12.72 2.21
C VAL A 10 -8.80 13.91 3.14
N LEU A 11 -7.97 14.00 4.17
CA LEU A 11 -8.10 14.97 5.26
C LEU A 11 -7.68 16.38 4.83
N THR A 12 -6.48 16.49 4.25
CA THR A 12 -5.91 17.74 3.74
C THR A 12 -4.92 17.42 2.61
N GLU A 13 -4.87 18.26 1.58
CA GLU A 13 -3.77 18.31 0.62
C GLU A 13 -3.35 19.76 0.39
N GLY A 14 -2.08 19.98 0.05
CA GLY A 14 -1.55 21.32 -0.11
C GLY A 14 -0.20 21.36 -0.80
N LEU A 15 0.31 22.56 -1.02
CA LEU A 15 1.67 22.81 -1.49
C LEU A 15 2.59 23.11 -0.31
N GLY A 16 3.88 22.88 -0.48
CA GLY A 16 4.88 23.04 0.58
C GLY A 16 4.84 21.90 1.60
N PRO A 17 5.61 22.02 2.70
CA PRO A 17 5.57 21.04 3.79
C PRO A 17 4.27 21.15 4.57
N TRP A 18 3.76 20.00 5.03
CA TRP A 18 2.69 19.97 6.03
C TRP A 18 3.22 20.44 7.38
N ASP A 19 2.40 21.16 8.15
CA ASP A 19 2.74 21.69 9.48
C ASP A 19 2.62 20.64 10.61
N GLY A 20 2.21 19.42 10.29
CA GLY A 20 2.02 18.33 11.25
C GLY A 20 0.67 18.34 11.97
N MET A 21 -0.17 19.37 11.76
CA MET A 21 -1.35 19.62 12.59
C MET A 21 -2.63 19.96 11.80
N THR A 22 -2.51 20.58 10.62
CA THR A 22 -3.66 21.09 9.88
C THR A 22 -4.48 19.97 9.24
N ILE A 23 -5.74 19.87 9.67
CA ILE A 23 -6.77 18.99 9.12
C ILE A 23 -7.97 19.84 8.67
N ILE A 24 -8.19 19.98 7.36
CA ILE A 24 -9.24 20.84 6.79
C ILE A 24 -10.58 20.11 6.74
N ASN A 25 -10.60 18.85 6.32
CA ASN A 25 -11.82 18.08 6.12
C ASN A 25 -12.00 17.02 7.22
N GLN A 26 -12.42 17.43 8.42
CA GLN A 26 -12.51 16.56 9.61
C GLN A 26 -13.79 15.71 9.71
N ALA A 27 -14.86 16.07 8.99
CA ALA A 27 -16.18 15.49 9.23
C ALA A 27 -16.55 14.37 8.23
N ASN A 28 -16.71 14.71 6.96
CA ASN A 28 -17.04 13.75 5.90
C ASN A 28 -16.19 14.06 4.65
N PRO A 29 -14.86 13.86 4.73
CA PRO A 29 -13.97 14.09 3.62
C PRO A 29 -14.24 13.14 2.45
N GLN A 30 -13.64 13.44 1.31
CA GLN A 30 -13.60 12.51 0.19
C GLN A 30 -12.99 11.17 0.62
N ARG A 31 -13.69 10.06 0.33
CA ARG A 31 -13.24 8.69 0.61
C ARG A 31 -12.99 7.93 -0.69
N ARG A 32 -11.78 7.41 -0.88
CA ARG A 32 -11.35 6.69 -2.10
C ARG A 32 -10.07 5.90 -1.88
N ASP A 33 -9.63 5.15 -2.89
CA ASP A 33 -8.43 4.31 -2.89
C ASP A 33 -7.22 4.94 -3.60
N VAL A 34 -7.41 5.97 -4.43
CA VAL A 34 -6.35 6.67 -5.19
C VAL A 34 -6.50 8.18 -5.11
N GLN A 35 -5.46 8.91 -4.73
CA GLN A 35 -5.44 10.38 -4.71
C GLN A 35 -4.11 10.89 -5.28
N LEU A 36 -4.17 12.02 -6.00
CA LEU A 36 -2.98 12.68 -6.53
C LEU A 36 -2.19 13.31 -5.38
N ILE A 37 -0.87 13.11 -5.39
CA ILE A 37 0.05 13.92 -4.59
C ILE A 37 0.60 15.01 -5.49
N ARG A 38 0.49 16.27 -5.05
CA ARG A 38 0.94 17.42 -5.85
C ARG A 38 2.47 17.54 -5.77
N PRO A 39 3.14 17.99 -6.84
CA PRO A 39 4.58 18.27 -6.80
C PRO A 39 4.93 19.24 -5.66
N ASN A 40 5.97 18.91 -4.89
CA ASN A 40 6.43 19.70 -3.74
C ASN A 40 5.30 20.02 -2.72
N GLY A 41 4.31 19.13 -2.61
CA GLY A 41 3.18 19.27 -1.71
C GLY A 41 3.07 18.11 -0.73
N TYR A 42 1.91 18.03 -0.09
CA TYR A 42 1.60 16.98 0.87
C TYR A 42 0.18 16.44 0.66
N LEU A 43 -0.03 15.25 1.19
CA LEU A 43 -1.32 14.57 1.26
C LEU A 43 -1.44 13.95 2.67
N VAL A 44 -2.45 14.37 3.42
CA VAL A 44 -2.80 13.81 4.73
C VAL A 44 -4.01 12.89 4.52
N VAL A 45 -3.85 11.63 4.91
CA VAL A 45 -4.93 10.64 4.84
C VAL A 45 -5.14 9.96 6.18
N GLN A 46 -6.38 9.53 6.41
CA GLN A 46 -6.71 8.60 7.48
C GLN A 46 -7.15 7.27 6.86
N ILE A 47 -6.76 6.18 7.49
CA ILE A 47 -7.23 4.83 7.22
C ILE A 47 -7.84 4.26 8.50
N ASP A 48 -8.91 3.51 8.37
CA ASP A 48 -9.51 2.78 9.49
C ASP A 48 -8.87 1.39 9.53
N LEU A 49 -8.27 1.01 10.66
CA LEU A 49 -7.54 -0.25 10.81
C LEU A 49 -8.50 -1.40 11.14
N GLU A 50 -9.35 -1.74 10.17
CA GLU A 50 -10.43 -2.74 10.30
C GLU A 50 -10.25 -3.97 9.38
N ASN A 51 -9.15 -4.06 8.64
CA ASN A 51 -8.88 -5.12 7.66
C ASN A 51 -7.49 -5.75 7.89
N PRO A 52 -7.37 -6.83 8.70
CA PRO A 52 -6.09 -7.49 8.96
C PRO A 52 -5.40 -7.95 7.67
N GLY A 53 -4.16 -7.50 7.45
CA GLY A 53 -3.42 -7.84 6.23
C GLY A 53 -2.13 -7.06 6.05
N MET A 54 -1.54 -7.24 4.86
CA MET A 54 -0.39 -6.47 4.39
C MET A 54 -0.81 -5.69 3.15
N TRP A 55 -0.87 -4.38 3.28
CA TRP A 55 -1.48 -3.51 2.27
C TRP A 55 -0.44 -2.59 1.64
N PRO A 56 -0.10 -2.79 0.36
CA PRO A 56 0.74 -1.86 -0.37
C PRO A 56 0.11 -0.45 -0.41
N PHE A 57 0.93 0.56 -0.12
CA PHE A 57 0.62 1.96 -0.35
C PHE A 57 1.71 2.57 -1.22
N HIS A 58 1.38 2.92 -2.46
CA HIS A 58 2.40 3.24 -3.46
C HIS A 58 1.95 4.29 -4.48
N CYS A 59 2.91 4.78 -5.25
CA CYS A 59 2.61 5.56 -6.44
C CYS A 59 2.09 4.64 -7.55
N HIS A 60 1.02 5.03 -8.25
CA HIS A 60 0.44 4.20 -9.32
C HIS A 60 1.01 4.55 -10.71
N VAL A 61 2.04 5.39 -10.78
CA VAL A 61 2.88 5.52 -11.98
C VAL A 61 3.83 4.35 -11.96
N ALA A 62 3.72 3.44 -12.94
CA ALA A 62 4.46 2.17 -12.97
C ALA A 62 5.96 2.37 -12.76
N TRP A 63 6.57 3.38 -13.40
CA TRP A 63 7.98 3.70 -13.27
C TRP A 63 8.37 4.12 -11.84
N HIS A 64 7.54 4.92 -11.17
CA HIS A 64 7.81 5.31 -9.77
C HIS A 64 7.63 4.12 -8.81
N ALA A 65 6.68 3.21 -9.07
CA ALA A 65 6.52 1.99 -8.27
C ALA A 65 7.73 1.06 -8.42
N SER A 66 8.18 0.87 -9.67
CA SER A 66 9.39 0.15 -10.07
C SER A 66 10.65 0.74 -9.42
N GLU A 67 10.77 2.07 -9.37
CA GLU A 67 11.86 2.81 -8.69
C GLU A 67 11.79 2.75 -7.16
N GLY A 68 10.73 2.17 -6.57
CA GLY A 68 10.64 1.92 -5.13
C GLY A 68 9.77 2.92 -4.35
N MET A 69 8.92 3.72 -5.01
CA MET A 69 7.96 4.60 -4.33
C MET A 69 6.76 3.81 -3.78
N ASN A 70 7.04 2.93 -2.82
CA ASN A 70 6.10 2.04 -2.16
C ASN A 70 6.41 1.89 -0.67
N ILE A 71 5.39 1.58 0.12
CA ILE A 71 5.51 1.00 1.45
C ILE A 71 4.47 -0.11 1.61
N ASN A 72 4.65 -0.99 2.59
CA ASN A 72 3.65 -1.96 2.99
C ASN A 72 3.16 -1.66 4.40
N ILE A 73 1.85 -1.54 4.57
CA ILE A 73 1.20 -1.35 5.86
C ILE A 73 0.81 -2.72 6.39
N LEU A 74 1.51 -3.18 7.43
CA LEU A 74 1.20 -4.42 8.12
C LEU A 74 0.21 -4.14 9.26
N GLU A 75 -1.02 -4.60 9.11
CA GLU A 75 -2.15 -4.26 9.96
C GLU A 75 -2.64 -5.47 10.77
N GLN A 76 -2.90 -5.28 12.08
CA GLN A 76 -3.50 -6.30 12.96
C GLN A 76 -2.76 -7.65 12.94
N VAL A 77 -1.43 -7.63 13.13
CA VAL A 77 -0.55 -8.83 13.13
C VAL A 77 -1.08 -9.98 14.00
N PRO A 78 -1.58 -9.76 15.24
CA PRO A 78 -2.09 -10.87 16.04
C PRO A 78 -3.24 -11.61 15.35
N THR A 79 -4.15 -10.90 14.69
CA THR A 79 -5.27 -11.49 13.94
C THR A 79 -4.79 -12.21 12.69
N ILE A 80 -3.79 -11.67 11.99
CA ILE A 80 -3.15 -12.35 10.86
C ILE A 80 -2.59 -13.71 11.29
N VAL A 81 -1.86 -13.75 12.39
CA VAL A 81 -1.15 -14.97 12.83
C VAL A 81 -2.10 -16.01 13.40
N ASN A 82 -3.11 -15.58 14.17
CA ASN A 82 -3.95 -16.51 14.92
C ASN A 82 -5.22 -16.93 14.18
N ASP A 83 -5.78 -16.03 13.37
CA ASP A 83 -7.17 -16.17 12.89
C ASP A 83 -7.26 -16.27 11.36
N LEU A 84 -6.33 -15.65 10.63
CA LEU A 84 -6.39 -15.60 9.17
C LEU A 84 -6.07 -16.97 8.54
N GLN A 85 -7.07 -17.56 7.91
CA GLN A 85 -6.91 -18.80 7.15
C GLN A 85 -6.41 -18.49 5.73
N VAL A 86 -5.11 -18.64 5.51
CA VAL A 86 -4.52 -18.49 4.17
C VAL A 86 -4.79 -19.76 3.35
N PRO A 87 -5.40 -19.66 2.15
CA PRO A 87 -5.65 -20.82 1.31
C PRO A 87 -4.36 -21.58 0.97
N ALA A 88 -4.43 -22.91 0.98
CA ALA A 88 -3.28 -23.78 0.67
C ALA A 88 -2.69 -23.52 -0.73
N THR A 89 -3.50 -23.01 -1.65
CA THR A 89 -3.10 -22.61 -3.01
C THR A 89 -2.07 -21.48 -3.03
N ILE A 90 -2.06 -20.59 -2.03
CA ILE A 90 -1.02 -19.54 -1.92
C ILE A 90 0.34 -20.18 -1.62
N ALA A 91 0.38 -21.11 -0.67
CA ALA A 91 1.61 -21.84 -0.36
C ALA A 91 2.06 -22.74 -1.53
N GLU A 92 1.12 -23.27 -2.31
CA GLU A 92 1.40 -24.00 -3.54
C GLU A 92 2.03 -23.11 -4.60
N GLY A 93 1.45 -21.95 -4.89
CA GLY A 93 2.03 -20.98 -5.83
C GLY A 93 3.46 -20.57 -5.45
N CYS A 94 3.74 -20.39 -4.15
CA CYS A 94 5.12 -20.15 -3.68
C CYS A 94 6.06 -21.32 -3.99
N ARG A 95 5.62 -22.57 -3.81
CA ARG A 95 6.42 -23.77 -4.12
C ARG A 95 6.66 -23.91 -5.62
N GLU A 96 5.64 -23.67 -6.43
CA GLU A 96 5.74 -23.71 -7.90
C GLU A 96 6.69 -22.64 -8.42
N TRP A 97 6.54 -21.40 -7.94
CA TRP A 97 7.43 -20.30 -8.28
C TRP A 97 8.88 -20.62 -7.89
N TRP A 98 9.11 -21.10 -6.67
CA TRP A 98 10.44 -21.51 -6.21
C TRP A 98 11.04 -22.65 -7.06
N SER A 99 10.23 -23.65 -7.41
CA SER A 99 10.68 -24.74 -8.27
C SER A 99 11.11 -24.24 -9.65
N TRP A 100 10.39 -23.25 -10.19
CA TRP A 100 10.69 -22.67 -11.48
C TRP A 100 11.93 -21.75 -11.43
N THR A 101 12.04 -20.87 -10.43
CA THR A 101 13.20 -19.95 -10.28
C THR A 101 14.50 -20.66 -9.92
N ASN A 102 14.45 -21.90 -9.42
CA ASN A 102 15.66 -22.68 -9.13
C ASN A 102 16.41 -23.14 -10.41
N VAL A 103 15.75 -23.13 -11.57
CA VAL A 103 16.35 -23.53 -12.86
C VAL A 103 16.24 -22.46 -13.95
N ASN A 104 15.56 -21.34 -13.67
CA ASN A 104 15.39 -20.22 -14.58
C ASN A 104 15.90 -18.93 -13.93
N VAL A 105 16.56 -18.07 -14.72
CA VAL A 105 16.99 -16.75 -14.24
C VAL A 105 15.82 -15.78 -14.34
N VAL A 106 15.49 -15.14 -13.22
CA VAL A 106 14.63 -13.95 -13.19
C VAL A 106 15.54 -12.75 -13.10
N ASP A 107 15.60 -11.98 -14.18
CA ASP A 107 16.28 -10.68 -14.18
C ASP A 107 15.35 -9.65 -13.54
N GLN A 108 15.20 -9.71 -12.21
CA GLN A 108 14.43 -8.73 -11.44
C GLN A 108 15.28 -7.46 -11.32
N ILE A 109 15.02 -6.52 -12.22
CA ILE A 109 15.81 -5.28 -12.37
C ILE A 109 15.25 -4.08 -11.59
N ASP A 110 14.15 -4.27 -10.87
CA ASP A 110 13.44 -3.20 -10.17
C ASP A 110 12.80 -3.69 -8.84
N SER A 111 11.84 -2.93 -8.30
CA SER A 111 11.20 -3.24 -7.02
C SER A 111 10.46 -4.58 -6.97
N GLY A 112 10.08 -5.16 -8.12
CA GLY A 112 9.30 -6.40 -8.18
C GLY A 112 7.82 -6.26 -7.81
N LEU A 113 7.30 -5.03 -7.79
CA LEU A 113 5.86 -4.73 -7.62
C LEU A 113 5.12 -4.59 -8.95
#